data_AF-A0A8D8V498-F1
#
_entry.id   AF-A0A8D8V498-F1
#
_cell.length_a   1.000
_cell.length_b   1.000
_cell.length_c   1.000
_cell.angle_alpha   90.00
_cell.angle_beta   90.00
_cell.angle_gamma   90.00
#
_symmetry.space_group_name_H-M   'P 1'
#
loop_
_entity.id
_entity.type
_entity.pdbx_description
1 polymer ?
#
loop_
_entity_poly.entity_id
_entity_poly.type
_entity_poly.pdbx_seq_one_letter_code
_entity_poly.pdbx_strand_id
1 'polypeptide(L)'
;MKHLLQLRHNLLKVHSRSGYIVLLPELPPTTETFNKINITAAHDKLPQFSHMTTEKCVTLMGQKIIEYETQLLAIEDKIPQEQEIIASEEKSKAKAGLKVFSKIFDSIEKLNTEFDNTWALLRHLYFTSKNTMPPNIFFGIHNRAKQARYTKFALKNVYESCKSLDATQLSEEQQRVLSKYMLESKLAGIELSVDQKDKLEECSHMLYHKQRLFQLKLDAALKAYNMPIHDLNILPDAPPQLIYDMRDVS
;
A
#
# COMPACT_ATOMS: atom_id res chain seq x y z
N MET A 1 -33.49 70.98 23.30
CA MET A 1 -34.00 69.62 23.03
C MET A 1 -33.48 69.17 21.68
N LYS A 2 -32.67 68.10 21.66
CA LYS A 2 -32.29 67.20 20.54
C LYS A 2 -31.46 67.85 19.40
N HIS A 3 -30.15 67.62 19.29
CA HIS A 3 -29.46 66.41 18.76
C HIS A 3 -30.06 65.93 17.42
N LEU A 4 -29.32 65.59 16.36
CA LEU A 4 -27.98 65.02 16.24
C LEU A 4 -27.55 65.08 14.76
N LEU A 5 -26.29 65.44 14.51
CA LEU A 5 -25.61 65.35 13.21
C LEU A 5 -25.57 63.90 12.72
N GLN A 6 -26.01 63.67 11.47
CA GLN A 6 -25.84 62.40 10.77
C GLN A 6 -24.38 62.20 10.37
N LEU A 7 -23.63 61.44 11.17
CA LEU A 7 -22.39 60.82 10.72
C LEU A 7 -22.68 59.36 10.34
N ARG A 8 -22.66 59.11 9.03
CA ARG A 8 -22.73 57.78 8.42
C ARG A 8 -21.46 57.00 8.77
N HIS A 9 -21.50 56.22 9.85
CA HIS A 9 -20.49 55.21 10.12
C HIS A 9 -21.01 53.83 9.67
N ASN A 10 -20.56 53.41 8.49
CA ASN A 10 -20.64 52.03 8.02
C ASN A 10 -19.73 51.15 8.90
N LEU A 11 -20.27 50.62 10.00
CA LEU A 11 -19.56 49.71 10.92
C LEU A 11 -19.77 48.22 10.63
N LEU A 12 -20.43 47.85 9.53
CA LEU A 12 -20.71 46.45 9.19
C LEU A 12 -20.26 46.08 7.76
N LYS A 13 -18.96 46.26 7.49
CA LYS A 13 -18.31 45.60 6.34
C LYS A 13 -17.45 44.44 6.85
N VAL A 14 -18.11 43.36 7.25
CA VAL A 14 -17.42 42.08 7.47
C VAL A 14 -16.97 41.58 6.10
N HIS A 15 -15.65 41.63 5.84
CA HIS A 15 -15.08 41.00 4.65
C HIS A 15 -15.26 39.48 4.81
N SER A 16 -15.93 38.82 3.85
CA SER A 16 -15.99 37.36 3.80
C SER A 16 -14.61 36.80 3.47
N ARG A 17 -13.80 36.54 4.50
CA ARG A 17 -12.64 35.66 4.36
C ARG A 17 -13.15 34.23 4.48
N SER A 18 -13.46 33.60 3.35
CA SER A 18 -13.70 32.16 3.27
C SER A 18 -12.36 31.41 3.42
N GLY A 19 -11.81 31.41 4.62
CA GLY A 19 -10.69 30.55 4.99
C GLY A 19 -11.24 29.30 5.66
N TYR A 20 -10.95 28.12 5.11
CA TYR A 20 -11.23 26.88 5.80
C TYR A 20 -10.14 26.65 6.85
N ILE A 21 -10.54 26.45 8.10
CA ILE A 21 -9.65 25.94 9.14
C ILE A 21 -9.70 24.42 9.00
N VAL A 22 -8.66 23.83 8.41
CA VAL A 22 -8.47 22.38 8.41
C VAL A 22 -7.88 22.03 9.77
N LEU A 23 -8.73 21.57 10.68
CA LEU A 23 -8.28 20.93 11.91
C LEU A 23 -7.69 19.57 11.51
N LEU A 24 -6.36 19.53 11.40
CA LEU A 24 -5.64 18.27 11.34
C LEU A 24 -5.91 17.51 12.64
N PRO A 25 -6.32 16.23 12.60
CA PRO A 25 -6.45 15.44 13.80
C PRO A 25 -5.11 15.44 14.55
N GLU A 26 -5.19 15.61 15.88
CA GLU A 26 -4.05 15.56 16.79
C GLU A 26 -3.26 14.27 16.48
N LEU A 27 -2.01 14.44 16.02
CA LEU A 27 -1.09 13.32 15.88
C LEU A 27 -0.92 12.73 17.28
N PRO A 28 -1.22 11.44 17.51
CA PRO A 28 -0.96 10.84 18.81
C PRO A 28 0.51 11.05 19.14
N PRO A 29 0.87 11.40 20.39
CA PRO A 29 2.25 11.62 20.75
C PRO A 29 3.04 10.38 20.36
N THR A 30 4.03 10.57 19.49
CA THR A 30 4.97 9.55 19.03
C THR A 30 5.76 9.06 20.23
N THR A 31 5.12 8.28 21.08
CA THR A 31 5.78 7.59 22.17
C THR A 31 6.69 6.58 21.49
N GLU A 32 7.96 6.57 21.90
CA GLU A 32 9.01 5.68 21.40
C GLU A 32 8.63 4.18 21.48
N THR A 33 7.51 3.86 22.14
CA THR A 33 6.84 2.57 22.19
C THR A 33 6.13 2.17 20.89
N PHE A 34 5.62 3.11 20.08
CA PHE A 34 5.01 2.79 18.77
C PHE A 34 6.07 2.45 17.71
N ASN A 35 7.20 3.16 17.73
CA ASN A 35 8.37 2.86 16.89
C ASN A 35 9.04 1.53 17.28
N LYS A 36 8.73 1.02 18.48
CA LYS A 36 9.09 -0.31 18.98
C LYS A 36 7.85 -1.17 19.21
N ILE A 37 6.89 -1.17 18.27
CA ILE A 37 6.13 -2.42 18.08
C ILE A 37 7.14 -3.41 17.48
N ASN A 38 8.03 -3.91 18.35
CA ASN A 38 8.96 -4.97 18.08
C ASN A 38 8.10 -6.17 17.78
N ILE A 39 7.76 -6.33 16.51
CA ILE A 39 7.05 -7.49 16.01
C ILE A 39 7.81 -8.71 16.54
N THR A 40 9.14 -8.68 16.52
CA THR A 40 10.04 -9.69 17.07
C THR A 40 10.47 -9.39 18.51
N ALA A 41 10.28 -10.35 19.42
CA ALA A 41 10.90 -10.30 20.75
C ALA A 41 12.43 -10.27 20.64
N ALA A 42 13.10 -9.49 21.49
CA ALA A 42 14.57 -9.30 21.51
C ALA A 42 15.38 -10.60 21.70
N HIS A 43 14.74 -11.69 22.11
CA HIS A 43 15.41 -12.96 22.42
C HIS A 43 15.11 -14.11 21.46
N ASP A 44 14.04 -14.08 20.66
CA ASP A 44 13.59 -15.30 19.95
C ASP A 44 13.19 -15.13 18.47
N LYS A 45 13.32 -13.94 17.86
CA LYS A 45 12.91 -13.66 16.46
C LYS A 45 11.44 -13.99 16.13
N LEU A 46 10.64 -14.45 17.10
CA LEU A 46 9.25 -14.82 16.91
C LEU A 46 8.31 -13.64 17.17
N PRO A 47 7.22 -13.56 16.41
CA PRO A 47 6.25 -12.51 16.60
C PRO A 47 5.40 -12.60 17.87
N GLN A 48 5.26 -11.49 18.60
CA GLN A 48 4.42 -11.44 19.81
C GLN A 48 2.95 -11.17 19.48
N PHE A 49 2.17 -12.23 19.25
CA PHE A 49 0.74 -12.12 18.89
C PHE A 49 -0.17 -11.74 20.07
N SER A 50 0.23 -12.04 21.31
CA SER A 50 -0.59 -11.84 22.52
C SER A 50 -0.95 -10.38 22.80
N HIS A 51 -0.15 -9.43 22.33
CA HIS A 51 -0.33 -8.00 22.61
C HIS A 51 -0.87 -7.20 21.41
N MET A 52 -1.16 -7.88 20.29
CA MET A 52 -1.66 -7.24 19.08
C MET A 52 -3.18 -7.05 19.12
N THR A 53 -3.58 -5.79 18.99
CA THR A 53 -4.97 -5.37 18.79
C THR A 53 -5.16 -4.91 17.36
N THR A 54 -6.41 -4.88 16.89
CA THR A 54 -6.78 -4.47 15.54
C THR A 54 -6.27 -3.06 15.21
N GLU A 55 -6.42 -2.11 16.14
CA GLU A 55 -5.95 -0.73 16.00
C GLU A 55 -4.43 -0.64 15.85
N LYS A 56 -3.68 -1.38 16.67
CA LYS A 56 -2.22 -1.43 16.58
C LYS A 56 -1.78 -1.97 15.22
N CYS A 57 -2.47 -2.99 14.70
CA CYS A 57 -2.17 -3.57 13.40
C CYS A 57 -2.40 -2.56 12.25
N VAL A 58 -3.51 -1.82 12.31
CA VAL A 58 -3.85 -0.77 11.33
C VAL A 58 -2.78 0.33 11.36
N THR A 59 -2.45 0.83 12.55
CA THR A 59 -1.48 1.91 12.73
C THR A 59 -0.08 1.50 12.32
N LEU A 60 0.37 0.32 12.75
CA LEU A 60 1.66 -0.26 12.38
C LEU A 60 1.81 -0.37 10.86
N MET A 61 0.83 -0.97 10.18
CA MET A 61 0.91 -1.12 8.73
C MET A 61 0.82 0.22 8.01
N GLY A 62 -0.03 1.13 8.49
CA GLY A 62 -0.14 2.48 7.96
C GLY A 62 1.20 3.23 8.03
N GLN A 63 1.88 3.18 9.18
CA GLN A 63 3.21 3.75 9.35
C GLN A 63 4.24 3.08 8.44
N LYS A 64 4.25 1.75 8.36
CA LYS A 64 5.18 1.01 7.50
C LYS A 64 4.98 1.28 6.02
N ILE A 65 3.75 1.51 5.57
CA ILE A 65 3.47 1.96 4.19
C ILE A 65 4.09 3.32 3.91
N ILE A 66 3.87 4.30 4.78
CA ILE A 66 4.39 5.66 4.61
C ILE A 66 5.93 5.65 4.67
N GLU A 67 6.50 4.89 5.61
CA GLU A 67 7.94 4.71 5.75
C GLU A 67 8.55 4.09 4.48
N TYR A 68 7.91 3.05 3.95
CA TYR A 68 8.33 2.37 2.72
C TYR A 68 8.34 3.30 1.51
N GLU A 69 7.27 4.05 1.29
CA GLU A 69 7.15 5.00 0.18
C GLU A 69 8.19 6.12 0.29
N THR A 70 8.36 6.67 1.50
CA THR A 70 9.32 7.75 1.76
C THR A 70 10.76 7.28 1.56
N GLN A 71 11.10 6.09 2.03
CA GLN A 71 12.44 5.51 1.87
C GLN A 71 12.72 5.12 0.42
N LEU A 72 11.73 4.66 -0.35
CA LEU A 72 11.89 4.42 -1.80
C LEU A 72 12.24 5.70 -2.55
N LEU A 73 11.54 6.79 -2.27
CA LEU A 73 11.84 8.10 -2.87
C LEU A 73 13.25 8.56 -2.47
N ALA A 74 13.64 8.37 -1.20
CA ALA A 74 14.98 8.70 -0.74
C ALA A 74 16.08 7.83 -1.37
N ILE A 75 15.78 6.59 -1.77
CA ILE A 75 16.68 5.76 -2.58
C ILE A 75 16.78 6.34 -3.99
N GLU A 76 15.64 6.66 -4.62
CA GLU A 76 15.59 7.23 -5.97
C GLU A 76 16.40 8.52 -6.11
N ASP A 77 16.35 9.41 -5.12
CA ASP A 77 17.11 10.67 -5.11
C ASP A 77 18.63 10.45 -5.02
N LYS A 78 19.07 9.34 -4.41
CA LYS A 78 20.50 9.01 -4.23
C LYS A 78 21.12 8.36 -5.47
N ILE A 79 20.32 7.73 -6.32
CA ILE A 79 20.79 6.97 -7.49
C ILE A 79 21.72 7.78 -8.39
N PRO A 80 21.39 9.02 -8.81
CA PRO A 80 22.27 9.79 -9.70
C PRO A 80 23.64 10.07 -9.07
N GLN A 81 23.66 10.40 -7.78
CA GLN A 81 24.90 10.68 -7.03
C GLN A 81 25.75 9.41 -6.89
N GLU A 82 25.13 8.28 -6.57
CA GLU A 82 25.84 7.01 -6.45
C GLU A 82 26.42 6.53 -7.79
N GLN A 83 25.71 6.77 -8.90
CA GLN A 83 26.20 6.47 -10.24
C GLN A 83 27.45 7.28 -10.60
N GLU A 84 27.47 8.58 -10.28
CA GLU A 84 28.64 9.44 -10.51
C GLU A 84 29.85 9.00 -9.68
N ILE A 85 29.65 8.66 -8.40
CA ILE A 85 30.70 8.20 -7.51
C ILE A 85 31.31 6.89 -8.05
N ILE A 86 30.46 5.91 -8.38
CA ILE A 86 30.92 4.59 -8.86
C ILE A 86 31.62 4.71 -10.22
N ALA A 87 31.13 5.59 -11.10
CA ALA A 87 31.79 5.88 -12.38
C ALA A 87 33.18 6.53 -12.20
N SER A 88 33.40 7.27 -11.11
CA SER A 88 34.69 7.89 -10.79
C SER A 88 35.70 6.91 -10.18
N GLU A 89 35.24 5.95 -9.37
CA GLU A 89 36.08 4.98 -8.68
C GLU A 89 36.51 3.80 -9.57
N GLU A 90 35.67 3.39 -10.52
CA GLU A 90 35.91 2.19 -11.34
C GLU A 90 36.22 2.49 -12.80
N LYS A 91 37.45 2.13 -13.20
CA LYS A 91 37.93 2.29 -14.59
C LYS A 91 37.25 1.35 -15.59
N SER A 92 36.64 0.27 -15.12
CA SER A 92 35.91 -0.68 -15.98
C SER A 92 34.42 -0.40 -15.92
N LYS A 93 33.84 0.03 -17.04
CA LYS A 93 32.39 0.26 -17.20
C LYS A 93 31.55 -0.94 -16.77
N ALA A 94 32.08 -2.15 -16.98
CA ALA A 94 31.36 -3.37 -16.64
C ALA A 94 31.26 -3.63 -15.13
N LYS A 95 32.32 -3.31 -14.38
CA LYS A 95 32.31 -3.44 -12.92
C LYS A 95 31.48 -2.33 -12.27
N ALA A 96 31.56 -1.12 -12.83
CA ALA A 96 30.76 0.02 -12.41
C ALA A 96 29.25 -0.27 -12.51
N GLY A 97 28.80 -0.81 -13.64
CA GLY A 97 27.40 -1.21 -13.81
C GLY A 97 26.96 -2.23 -12.76
N LEU A 98 27.76 -3.28 -12.53
CA LEU A 98 27.41 -4.32 -11.57
C LEU A 98 27.32 -3.81 -10.13
N LYS A 99 28.21 -2.88 -9.73
CA LYS A 99 28.14 -2.23 -8.41
C LYS A 99 26.91 -1.32 -8.26
N VAL A 100 26.55 -0.57 -9.31
CA VAL A 100 25.33 0.24 -9.32
C VAL A 100 24.12 -0.68 -9.19
N PHE A 101 24.07 -1.79 -9.93
CA PHE A 101 23.01 -2.80 -9.83
C PHE A 101 22.88 -3.32 -8.39
N SER A 102 23.96 -3.83 -7.80
CA SER A 102 23.90 -4.38 -6.44
C SER A 102 23.44 -3.33 -5.44
N LYS A 103 23.99 -2.11 -5.51
CA LYS A 103 23.65 -1.04 -4.57
C LYS A 103 22.17 -0.67 -4.60
N ILE A 104 21.60 -0.52 -5.80
CA ILE A 104 20.18 -0.17 -5.99
C ILE A 104 19.29 -1.30 -5.51
N PHE A 105 19.51 -2.51 -6.03
CA PHE A 105 18.63 -3.64 -5.75
C PHE A 105 18.75 -4.17 -4.31
N ASP A 106 19.94 -4.16 -3.72
CA ASP A 106 20.13 -4.57 -2.32
C ASP A 106 19.40 -3.60 -1.37
N SER A 107 19.45 -2.29 -1.67
CA SER A 107 18.75 -1.27 -0.89
C SER A 107 17.22 -1.45 -0.97
N ILE A 108 16.70 -1.67 -2.19
CA ILE A 108 15.27 -1.93 -2.41
C ILE A 108 14.84 -3.26 -1.78
N GLU A 109 15.68 -4.29 -1.82
CA GLU A 109 15.33 -5.62 -1.31
C GLU A 109 15.34 -5.68 0.22
N LYS A 110 16.29 -4.99 0.86
CA LYS A 110 16.28 -4.81 2.31
C LYS A 110 14.98 -4.17 2.78
N LEU A 111 14.57 -3.10 2.11
CA LEU A 111 13.32 -2.40 2.37
C LEU A 111 12.08 -3.28 2.10
N ASN A 112 12.07 -4.05 0.99
CA ASN A 112 11.01 -5.03 0.72
C ASN A 112 10.90 -6.08 1.82
N THR A 113 12.03 -6.57 2.33
CA THR A 113 12.05 -7.63 3.35
C THR A 113 11.41 -7.14 4.65
N GLU A 114 11.75 -5.93 5.10
CA GLU A 114 11.17 -5.35 6.32
C GLU A 114 9.66 -5.11 6.18
N PHE A 115 9.24 -4.62 5.02
CA PHE A 115 7.83 -4.44 4.69
C PHE A 115 7.08 -5.78 4.62
N ASP A 116 7.62 -6.77 3.92
CA ASP A 116 7.00 -8.08 3.71
C ASP A 116 6.89 -8.87 5.01
N ASN A 117 7.84 -8.75 5.94
CA ASN A 117 7.74 -9.35 7.27
C ASN A 117 6.55 -8.79 8.06
N THR A 118 6.38 -7.46 8.03
CA THR A 118 5.24 -6.79 8.68
C THR A 118 3.92 -7.20 8.02
N TRP A 119 3.90 -7.23 6.70
CA TRP A 119 2.74 -7.62 5.91
C TRP A 119 2.36 -9.09 6.18
N ALA A 120 3.35 -9.99 6.26
CA ALA A 120 3.15 -11.42 6.49
C ALA A 120 2.56 -11.71 7.87
N LEU A 121 3.01 -10.97 8.89
CA LEU A 121 2.43 -11.00 10.22
C LEU A 121 0.92 -10.71 10.21
N LEU A 122 0.50 -9.67 9.47
CA LEU A 122 -0.91 -9.28 9.38
C LEU A 122 -1.73 -10.31 8.60
N ARG A 123 -1.18 -10.88 7.53
CA ARG A 123 -1.79 -12.01 6.80
C ARG A 123 -1.99 -13.20 7.72
N HIS A 124 -1.00 -13.51 8.54
CA HIS A 124 -1.10 -14.61 9.50
C HIS A 124 -2.23 -14.35 10.50
N LEU A 125 -2.30 -13.15 11.09
CA LEU A 125 -3.38 -12.77 12.00
C LEU A 125 -4.77 -12.84 11.35
N TYR A 126 -4.90 -12.47 10.08
CA TYR A 126 -6.15 -12.60 9.34
C TYR A 126 -6.65 -14.05 9.27
N PHE A 127 -5.74 -15.01 9.07
CA PHE A 127 -6.10 -16.43 9.00
C PHE A 127 -6.31 -17.07 10.38
N THR A 128 -5.59 -16.64 11.41
CA THR A 128 -5.62 -17.27 12.73
C THR A 128 -6.60 -16.63 13.70
N SER A 129 -6.79 -15.32 13.66
CA SER A 129 -7.65 -14.57 14.57
C SER A 129 -8.51 -13.56 13.83
N LYS A 130 -9.72 -13.98 13.46
CA LYS A 130 -10.73 -13.10 12.84
C LYS A 130 -11.16 -11.95 13.76
N ASN A 131 -10.98 -12.08 15.08
CA ASN A 131 -11.27 -11.01 16.04
C ASN A 131 -10.21 -9.90 15.99
N THR A 132 -8.92 -10.28 15.93
CA THR A 132 -7.80 -9.33 15.84
C THR A 132 -7.67 -8.72 14.45
N MET A 133 -8.03 -9.45 13.40
CA MET A 133 -7.94 -8.97 12.03
C MET A 133 -9.19 -9.33 11.22
N PRO A 134 -10.29 -8.58 11.39
CA PRO A 134 -11.52 -8.78 10.63
C PRO A 134 -11.33 -8.57 9.11
N PRO A 135 -12.06 -9.29 8.24
CA PRO A 135 -11.89 -9.20 6.79
C PRO A 135 -12.05 -7.78 6.21
N ASN A 136 -13.05 -7.02 6.69
CA ASN A 136 -13.30 -5.66 6.24
C ASN A 136 -12.12 -4.71 6.50
N ILE A 137 -11.41 -4.89 7.62
CA ILE A 137 -10.23 -4.10 7.97
C ILE A 137 -9.00 -4.60 7.19
N PHE A 138 -8.80 -5.91 7.16
CA PHE A 138 -7.69 -6.54 6.45
C PHE A 138 -7.64 -6.15 4.98
N PHE A 139 -8.75 -6.27 4.25
CA PHE A 139 -8.75 -5.96 2.81
C PHE A 139 -8.46 -4.49 2.51
N GLY A 140 -8.90 -3.57 3.37
CA GLY A 140 -8.57 -2.15 3.25
C GLY A 140 -7.05 -1.90 3.36
N ILE A 141 -6.41 -2.48 4.38
CA ILE A 141 -4.96 -2.39 4.57
C ILE A 141 -4.21 -3.12 3.46
N HIS A 142 -4.68 -4.32 3.09
CA HIS A 142 -4.07 -5.16 2.06
C HIS A 142 -3.98 -4.44 0.72
N ASN A 143 -5.07 -3.79 0.30
CA ASN A 143 -5.10 -3.05 -0.96
C ASN A 143 -4.13 -1.87 -0.96
N ARG A 144 -4.05 -1.12 0.15
CA ARG A 144 -3.07 -0.02 0.30
C ARG A 144 -1.63 -0.54 0.28
N ALA A 145 -1.35 -1.61 1.01
CA ALA A 145 -0.04 -2.24 1.02
C ALA A 145 0.36 -2.77 -0.35
N LYS A 146 -0.60 -3.35 -1.08
CA LYS A 146 -0.41 -3.80 -2.46
C LYS A 146 -0.03 -2.63 -3.36
N GLN A 147 -0.75 -1.51 -3.29
CA GLN A 147 -0.42 -0.29 -4.05
C GLN A 147 0.98 0.23 -3.71
N ALA A 148 1.31 0.34 -2.42
CA ALA A 148 2.63 0.78 -1.96
C ALA A 148 3.76 -0.10 -2.55
N ARG A 149 3.58 -1.43 -2.60
CA ARG A 149 4.59 -2.34 -3.21
C ARG A 149 4.84 -2.09 -4.69
N TYR A 150 3.86 -1.56 -5.42
CA TYR A 150 4.00 -1.30 -6.85
C TYR A 150 4.68 0.04 -7.15
N THR A 151 4.77 0.96 -6.18
CA THR A 151 5.35 2.29 -6.41
C THR A 151 6.80 2.23 -6.85
N LYS A 152 7.57 1.23 -6.41
CA LYS A 152 8.97 1.03 -6.83
C LYS A 152 9.16 0.86 -8.34
N PHE A 153 8.14 0.42 -9.07
CA PHE A 153 8.21 0.26 -10.52
C PHE A 153 7.92 1.57 -11.27
N ALA A 154 7.35 2.56 -10.60
CA ALA A 154 7.10 3.88 -11.15
C ALA A 154 8.29 4.85 -10.98
N LEU A 155 9.38 4.41 -10.33
CA LEU A 155 10.58 5.21 -10.08
C LEU A 155 11.39 5.34 -11.39
N LYS A 156 11.57 6.58 -11.83
CA LYS A 156 12.20 6.93 -13.12
C LYS A 156 13.71 6.70 -13.10
N ASN A 157 14.40 7.11 -12.06
CA ASN A 157 15.86 6.94 -11.98
C ASN A 157 16.22 5.46 -11.90
N VAL A 158 15.40 4.64 -11.21
CA VAL A 158 15.57 3.19 -11.17
C VAL A 158 15.41 2.60 -12.59
N TYR A 159 14.39 3.01 -13.32
CA TYR A 159 14.17 2.53 -14.69
C TYR A 159 15.29 2.94 -15.65
N GLU A 160 15.74 4.20 -15.58
CA GLU A 160 16.86 4.70 -16.40
C GLU A 160 18.17 3.99 -16.08
N SER A 161 18.41 3.69 -14.80
CA SER A 161 19.54 2.87 -14.35
C SER A 161 19.47 1.46 -14.93
N CYS A 162 18.29 0.84 -14.91
CA CYS A 162 18.07 -0.47 -15.52
C CYS A 162 18.35 -0.46 -17.03
N LYS A 163 18.03 0.64 -17.71
CA LYS A 163 18.25 0.79 -19.15
C LYS A 163 19.71 1.04 -19.53
N SER A 164 20.50 1.64 -18.64
CA SER A 164 21.93 1.90 -18.87
C SER A 164 22.82 0.69 -18.59
N LEU A 165 22.31 -0.32 -17.89
CA LEU A 165 22.98 -1.58 -17.61
C LEU A 165 23.08 -2.49 -18.85
N ASP A 166 24.26 -3.06 -19.06
CA ASP A 166 24.48 -4.08 -20.08
C ASP A 166 24.13 -5.47 -19.53
N ALA A 167 23.03 -6.04 -20.03
CA ALA A 167 22.52 -7.33 -19.56
C ALA A 167 23.53 -8.48 -19.73
N THR A 168 24.44 -8.39 -20.70
CA THR A 168 25.42 -9.46 -20.97
C THR A 168 26.43 -9.67 -19.84
N GLN A 169 26.56 -8.70 -18.94
CA GLN A 169 27.53 -8.70 -17.84
C GLN A 169 26.94 -9.21 -16.52
N LEU A 170 25.64 -9.48 -16.50
CA LEU A 170 24.89 -9.91 -15.32
C LEU A 170 24.73 -11.44 -15.30
N SER A 171 24.59 -12.02 -14.10
CA SER A 171 24.18 -13.42 -13.96
C SER A 171 22.77 -13.65 -14.50
N GLU A 172 22.40 -14.90 -14.77
CA GLU A 172 21.05 -15.22 -15.26
C GLU A 172 19.96 -14.74 -14.30
N GLU A 173 20.18 -14.89 -12.99
CA GLU A 173 19.25 -14.43 -11.96
C GLU A 173 19.11 -12.90 -11.97
N GLN A 174 20.24 -12.18 -12.09
CA GLN A 174 20.25 -10.73 -12.18
C GLN A 174 19.58 -10.22 -13.44
N GLN A 175 19.78 -10.90 -14.59
CA GLN A 175 19.08 -10.59 -15.84
C GLN A 175 17.57 -10.78 -15.71
N ARG A 176 17.10 -11.81 -14.99
CA ARG A 176 15.67 -12.01 -14.71
C ARG A 176 15.11 -10.89 -13.84
N VAL A 177 15.85 -10.46 -12.81
CA VAL A 177 15.45 -9.32 -11.97
C VAL A 177 15.37 -8.04 -12.79
N LEU A 178 16.39 -7.76 -13.60
CA LEU A 178 16.42 -6.59 -14.49
C LEU A 178 15.23 -6.60 -15.46
N SER A 179 14.99 -7.74 -16.13
CA SER A 179 13.89 -7.91 -17.07
C SER A 179 12.53 -7.71 -16.41
N LYS A 180 12.36 -8.21 -15.18
CA LYS A 180 11.15 -7.99 -14.39
C LYS A 180 10.93 -6.51 -14.12
N TYR A 181 11.93 -5.80 -13.61
CA TYR A 181 11.79 -4.37 -13.31
C TYR A 181 11.52 -3.55 -14.58
N MET A 182 12.22 -3.83 -15.68
CA MET A 182 11.95 -3.16 -16.96
C MET A 182 10.53 -3.40 -17.47
N LEU A 183 10.02 -4.63 -17.38
CA LEU A 183 8.67 -4.97 -17.83
C LEU A 183 7.61 -4.31 -16.94
N GLU A 184 7.74 -4.42 -15.62
CA GLU A 184 6.78 -3.86 -14.66
C GLU A 184 6.75 -2.32 -14.74
N SER A 185 7.90 -1.66 -14.92
CA SER A 185 7.96 -0.21 -15.13
C SER A 185 7.28 0.22 -16.44
N LYS A 186 7.42 -0.56 -17.51
CA LYS A 186 6.69 -0.32 -18.77
C LYS A 186 5.19 -0.51 -18.61
N LEU A 187 4.76 -1.55 -17.89
CA LEU A 187 3.35 -1.80 -17.58
C LEU A 187 2.77 -0.71 -16.66
N ALA A 188 3.57 -0.12 -15.79
CA ALA A 188 3.22 1.05 -14.99
C ALA A 188 3.10 2.34 -15.83
N GLY A 189 3.49 2.31 -17.11
CA GLY A 189 3.34 3.43 -18.04
C GLY A 189 4.48 4.44 -17.99
N ILE A 190 5.69 4.07 -17.52
CA ILE A 190 6.79 5.03 -17.34
C ILE A 190 7.30 5.66 -18.65
N GLU A 191 7.12 4.97 -19.78
CA GLU A 191 7.53 5.42 -21.12
C GLU A 191 6.42 6.21 -21.86
N LEU A 192 5.23 6.31 -21.27
CA LEU A 192 4.09 6.98 -21.91
C LEU A 192 4.27 8.50 -21.88
N SER A 193 3.71 9.18 -22.90
CA SER A 193 3.58 10.64 -22.87
C SER A 193 2.58 11.06 -21.79
N VAL A 194 2.63 12.34 -21.38
CA VAL A 194 1.71 12.90 -20.37
C VAL A 194 0.24 12.62 -20.74
N ASP A 195 -0.17 12.93 -21.98
CA ASP A 195 -1.54 12.68 -22.46
C ASP A 195 -1.95 11.20 -22.40
N GLN A 196 -1.02 10.28 -22.64
CA GLN A 196 -1.28 8.84 -22.58
C GLN A 196 -1.34 8.34 -21.14
N LYS A 197 -0.53 8.92 -20.25
CA LYS A 197 -0.53 8.63 -18.82
C LYS A 197 -1.85 9.06 -18.18
N ASP A 198 -2.35 10.25 -18.50
CA ASP A 198 -3.65 10.73 -18.00
C ASP A 198 -4.78 9.78 -18.42
N LYS A 199 -4.77 9.31 -19.68
CA LYS A 199 -5.74 8.31 -20.16
C LYS A 199 -5.60 6.96 -19.44
N LEU A 200 -4.37 6.52 -19.15
CA LEU A 200 -4.11 5.29 -18.41
C LEU A 200 -4.65 5.39 -16.98
N GLU A 201 -4.45 6.53 -16.32
CA GLU A 201 -4.97 6.79 -14.98
C GLU A 201 -6.50 6.81 -14.98
N GLU A 202 -7.14 7.52 -15.93
CA GLU A 202 -8.60 7.51 -16.08
C GLU A 202 -9.16 6.10 -16.30
N CYS A 203 -8.54 5.33 -17.20
CA CYS A 203 -8.93 3.94 -17.46
C CYS A 203 -8.78 3.07 -16.21
N SER A 204 -7.70 3.25 -15.46
CA SER A 204 -7.43 2.52 -14.22
C SER A 204 -8.45 2.85 -13.13
N HIS A 205 -8.82 4.13 -12.98
CA HIS A 205 -9.87 4.58 -12.08
C HIS A 205 -11.22 3.98 -12.45
N MET A 206 -11.57 3.99 -13.74
CA MET A 206 -12.81 3.38 -14.21
C MET A 206 -12.84 1.87 -13.96
N LEU A 207 -11.73 1.16 -14.21
CA LEU A 207 -11.60 -0.27 -13.96
C LEU A 207 -11.83 -0.58 -12.47
N TYR A 208 -11.15 0.15 -11.59
CA TYR A 208 -11.29 0.00 -10.14
C TYR A 208 -12.73 0.22 -9.68
N HIS A 209 -13.39 1.26 -10.18
CA HIS A 209 -14.80 1.53 -9.88
C HIS A 209 -15.72 0.38 -10.32
N LYS A 210 -15.52 -0.13 -11.54
CA LYS A 210 -16.32 -1.26 -12.07
C LYS A 210 -16.09 -2.55 -11.28
N GLN A 211 -14.84 -2.85 -10.90
CA GLN A 211 -14.52 -4.01 -10.06
C GLN A 211 -15.21 -3.94 -8.70
N ARG A 212 -15.16 -2.77 -8.05
CA ARG A 212 -15.85 -2.55 -6.75
C ARG A 212 -17.36 -2.69 -6.89
N LEU A 213 -17.95 -2.11 -7.93
CA LEU A 213 -19.39 -2.24 -8.18
C LEU A 213 -19.79 -3.69 -8.42
N PHE A 214 -18.99 -4.46 -9.15
CA PHE A 214 -19.22 -5.88 -9.37
C PHE A 214 -19.21 -6.66 -8.06
N GLN A 215 -18.19 -6.46 -7.22
CA GLN A 215 -18.11 -7.12 -5.90
C GLN A 215 -19.32 -6.79 -5.01
N LEU A 216 -19.74 -5.52 -4.97
CA LEU A 216 -20.92 -5.11 -4.20
C LEU A 216 -22.20 -5.80 -4.69
N LYS A 217 -22.38 -5.91 -6.02
CA LYS A 217 -23.53 -6.62 -6.61
C LYS A 217 -23.50 -8.11 -6.33
N LEU A 218 -22.31 -8.73 -6.40
CA LEU A 218 -22.14 -10.14 -6.08
C LEU A 218 -22.48 -10.42 -4.61
N ASP A 219 -21.95 -9.61 -3.69
CA ASP A 219 -22.23 -9.75 -2.25
C ASP A 219 -23.72 -9.55 -1.94
N ALA A 220 -24.38 -8.60 -2.61
CA ALA A 220 -25.82 -8.39 -2.47
C ALA A 220 -26.62 -9.59 -2.99
N ALA A 221 -26.26 -10.14 -4.15
CA ALA A 221 -26.91 -11.31 -4.73
C ALA A 221 -26.72 -12.56 -3.85
N LEU A 222 -25.51 -12.78 -3.33
CA LEU A 222 -25.21 -13.89 -2.43
C LEU A 222 -25.98 -13.79 -1.11
N LYS A 223 -26.16 -12.58 -0.56
CA LYS A 223 -26.95 -12.36 0.65
C LYS A 223 -28.46 -12.46 0.42
N ALA A 224 -28.93 -12.08 -0.77
CA ALA A 224 -30.33 -12.21 -1.15
C ALA A 224 -30.70 -13.66 -1.48
N TYR A 225 -29.72 -14.49 -1.86
CA TYR A 225 -29.94 -15.90 -2.12
C TYR A 225 -30.25 -16.63 -0.81
N ASN A 226 -31.51 -16.99 -0.65
CA ASN A 226 -31.99 -17.86 0.41
C ASN A 226 -32.92 -18.90 -0.22
N MET A 227 -32.67 -20.17 0.04
CA MET A 227 -33.51 -21.28 -0.42
C MET A 227 -34.06 -22.00 0.81
N PRO A 228 -35.27 -21.63 1.28
CA PRO A 228 -35.89 -22.34 2.38
C PRO A 228 -36.28 -23.75 1.93
N ILE A 229 -35.79 -24.76 2.63
CA ILE A 229 -36.14 -26.17 2.39
C ILE A 229 -37.17 -26.57 3.44
N HIS A 230 -38.40 -26.81 3.00
CA HIS A 230 -39.51 -27.20 3.88
C HIS A 230 -39.70 -28.72 4.00
N ASP A 231 -39.21 -29.49 3.02
CA ASP A 231 -39.31 -30.94 3.00
C ASP A 231 -37.91 -31.58 2.99
N LEU A 232 -37.62 -32.34 4.04
CA LEU A 232 -36.34 -33.04 4.23
C LEU A 232 -36.17 -34.22 3.26
N ASN A 233 -37.26 -34.72 2.66
CA ASN A 233 -37.20 -35.81 1.68
C ASN A 233 -36.53 -35.40 0.36
N ILE A 234 -36.33 -34.09 0.14
CA ILE A 234 -35.62 -33.54 -1.03
C ILE A 234 -34.10 -33.78 -0.91
N LEU A 235 -33.60 -34.08 0.29
CA LEU A 235 -32.18 -34.31 0.60
C LEU A 235 -31.93 -35.71 1.19
N PRO A 236 -32.24 -36.81 0.47
CA PRO A 236 -32.17 -38.17 1.01
C PRO A 236 -30.73 -38.61 1.35
N ASP A 237 -29.74 -38.11 0.61
CA ASP A 237 -28.32 -38.49 0.77
C ASP A 237 -27.49 -37.43 1.52
N ALA A 238 -28.12 -36.40 2.08
CA ALA A 238 -27.39 -35.35 2.78
C ALA A 238 -26.82 -35.86 4.12
N PRO A 239 -25.54 -35.56 4.44
CA PRO A 239 -24.97 -35.92 5.73
C PRO A 239 -25.79 -35.34 6.88
N PRO A 240 -26.08 -36.10 7.96
CA PRO A 240 -26.88 -35.60 9.08
C PRO A 240 -26.32 -34.31 9.68
N GLN A 241 -24.98 -34.19 9.74
CA GLN A 241 -24.29 -33.00 10.24
C GLN A 241 -24.66 -31.73 9.45
N LEU A 242 -24.77 -31.84 8.13
CA LEU A 242 -25.13 -30.72 7.26
C LEU A 242 -26.58 -30.26 7.51
N ILE A 243 -27.48 -31.21 7.77
CA ILE A 243 -28.89 -30.91 8.08
C ILE A 243 -29.00 -30.18 9.43
N TYR A 244 -28.21 -30.58 10.43
CA TYR A 244 -28.11 -29.86 11.71
C TYR A 244 -27.59 -28.44 11.52
N ASP A 245 -26.48 -28.27 10.80
CA ASP A 245 -25.87 -26.96 10.56
C ASP A 245 -26.80 -26.02 9.79
N MET A 246 -27.62 -26.52 8.85
CA MET A 246 -28.61 -25.73 8.12
C MET A 246 -29.78 -25.24 9.00
N ARG A 247 -30.07 -25.93 10.10
CA ARG A 247 -31.19 -25.61 11.00
C ARG A 247 -30.89 -24.49 11.97
N ASP A 248 -29.62 -24.32 12.36
CA ASP A 248 -29.18 -23.34 13.36
C ASP A 248 -28.88 -21.95 12.77
N VAL A 249 -29.01 -21.77 11.45
CA VAL A 249 -28.69 -20.52 10.72
C VAL A 249 -29.92 -19.62 10.50
N SER A 250 -31.11 -20.04 10.97
CA SER A 250 -32.38 -19.28 10.83
C SER A 250 -32.62 -18.27 11.95
#